data_AF-A0A662N672-F1
#
_entry.id   AF-A0A662N672-F1
#
_cell.length_a   1.000
_cell.length_b   1.000
_cell.length_c   1.000
_cell.angle_alpha   90.00
_cell.angle_beta   90.00
_cell.angle_gamma   90.00
#
_symmetry.space_group_name_H-M   'P 1'
#
loop_
_entity.id
_entity.type
_entity.pdbx_description
1 polymer ?
#
loop_
_entity_poly.entity_id
_entity_poly.type
_entity_poly.pdbx_seq_one_letter_code
_entity_poly.pdbx_strand_id
1 'polypeptide(L)'
;MRNLIPFMTRIPLHGDFEKARQEIWAFPMLAVITSALSTIVLYFSVPLKNILAVLFLYFTIGLLHLDGLADWADGIMVKGDRERKIKAMKDLNTGIAGIFAVVMVLFIQVYSLSYAPFYALFLAELNSKYAMVLALATKKPLGKGLGAYFMET
;
A
#
# COMPACT_ATOMS: atom_id res chain seq x y z
N MET A 1 3.18 -17.57 5.98
CA MET A 1 2.20 -16.65 5.34
C MET A 1 0.91 -16.49 6.14
N ARG A 2 0.59 -17.37 7.10
CA ARG A 2 -0.69 -17.31 7.84
C ARG A 2 -0.84 -16.00 8.63
N ASN A 3 0.28 -15.40 9.04
CA ASN A 3 0.31 -14.20 9.87
C ASN A 3 0.42 -12.92 9.04
N LEU A 4 1.14 -12.98 7.91
CA LEU A 4 1.33 -11.82 7.03
C LEU A 4 0.08 -11.46 6.21
N ILE A 5 -0.72 -12.44 5.80
CA ILE A 5 -1.94 -12.21 5.02
C ILE A 5 -2.95 -11.30 5.76
N PRO A 6 -3.40 -11.62 6.98
CA PRO A 6 -4.36 -10.76 7.69
C PRO A 6 -3.76 -9.40 8.10
N PHE A 7 -2.43 -9.27 8.13
CA PHE A 7 -1.78 -8.00 8.39
C PHE A 7 -1.82 -7.06 7.17
N MET A 8 -1.57 -7.60 5.96
CA MET A 8 -1.48 -6.81 4.72
C MET A 8 -2.77 -6.76 3.91
N THR A 9 -3.79 -7.50 4.34
CA THR A 9 -5.06 -7.63 3.63
C THR A 9 -6.23 -7.58 4.60
N ARG A 10 -7.41 -7.25 4.10
CA ARG A 10 -8.68 -7.32 4.85
C ARG A 10 -9.31 -8.72 4.83
N ILE A 11 -8.58 -9.75 4.40
CA ILE A 11 -9.09 -11.12 4.35
C ILE A 11 -9.21 -11.64 5.80
N PRO A 12 -10.38 -12.12 6.23
CA PRO A 12 -10.65 -12.49 7.63
C PRO A 12 -9.99 -13.83 7.99
N LEU A 13 -8.66 -13.82 8.14
CA LEU A 13 -7.86 -14.96 8.59
C LEU A 13 -7.32 -14.73 9.99
N HIS A 14 -7.21 -15.80 10.78
CA HIS A 14 -6.58 -15.75 12.09
C HIS A 14 -5.06 -15.85 11.94
N GLY A 15 -4.36 -14.77 12.30
CA GLY A 15 -2.91 -14.66 12.31
C GLY A 15 -2.40 -13.98 13.58
N ASP A 16 -1.18 -14.32 13.95
CA ASP A 16 -0.45 -13.75 15.07
C ASP A 16 0.46 -12.63 14.56
N PHE A 17 0.15 -11.38 14.91
CA PHE A 17 0.91 -10.20 14.48
C PHE A 17 2.39 -10.31 14.86
N GLU A 18 2.69 -10.89 16.03
CA GLU A 18 4.07 -11.00 16.51
C GLU A 18 4.95 -11.90 15.63
N LYS A 19 4.30 -12.83 14.92
CA LYS A 19 4.97 -13.76 13.99
C LYS A 19 4.95 -13.27 12.55
N ALA A 20 4.18 -12.23 12.21
CA ALA A 20 4.12 -11.69 10.85
C ALA A 20 5.50 -11.21 10.39
N ARG A 21 6.32 -10.71 11.31
CA ARG A 21 7.69 -10.27 11.04
C ARG A 21 8.62 -11.37 10.54
N GLN A 22 8.45 -12.61 11.02
CA GLN A 22 9.26 -13.74 10.57
C GLN A 22 8.90 -14.18 9.13
N GLU A 23 7.82 -13.63 8.58
CA GLU A 23 7.29 -13.97 7.26
C GLU A 23 7.57 -12.88 6.21
N ILE A 24 8.40 -11.86 6.49
CA ILE A 24 8.75 -10.76 5.54
C ILE A 24 9.22 -11.31 4.18
N TRP A 25 9.93 -12.44 4.17
CA TRP A 25 10.39 -13.10 2.93
C TRP A 25 9.24 -13.48 1.98
N ALA A 26 8.02 -13.63 2.50
CA ALA A 26 6.84 -13.97 1.73
C ALA A 26 6.08 -12.73 1.19
N PHE A 27 6.58 -11.51 1.39
CA PHE A 27 5.94 -10.30 0.85
C PHE A 27 5.69 -10.37 -0.66
N PRO A 28 6.66 -10.77 -1.52
CA PRO A 28 6.39 -10.88 -2.96
C PRO A 28 5.27 -11.88 -3.29
N MET A 29 5.12 -12.95 -2.51
CA MET A 29 4.04 -13.93 -2.70
C MET A 29 2.66 -13.34 -2.38
N LEU A 30 2.58 -12.34 -1.50
CA LEU A 30 1.33 -11.64 -1.25
C LEU A 30 0.80 -10.90 -2.47
N ALA A 31 1.67 -10.47 -3.38
CA ALA A 31 1.23 -9.77 -4.59
C ALA A 31 0.24 -10.60 -5.41
N VAL A 32 0.45 -11.92 -5.47
CA VAL A 32 -0.47 -12.85 -6.14
C VAL A 32 -1.85 -12.79 -5.48
N ILE A 33 -1.89 -12.80 -4.15
CA ILE A 33 -3.16 -12.80 -3.38
C ILE A 33 -3.85 -11.44 -3.49
N THR A 34 -3.10 -10.35 -3.32
CA THR A 34 -3.66 -9.00 -3.25
C THR A 34 -4.11 -8.46 -4.61
N SER A 35 -3.48 -8.88 -5.71
CA SER A 35 -3.84 -8.43 -7.05
C SER A 35 -4.68 -9.41 -7.85
N ALA A 36 -4.93 -10.64 -7.35
CA ALA A 36 -5.64 -11.68 -8.10
C ALA A 36 -6.97 -11.18 -8.65
N LEU A 37 -7.85 -10.68 -7.77
CA LEU A 37 -9.18 -10.22 -8.15
C LEU A 37 -9.12 -9.04 -9.12
N SER A 38 -8.26 -8.06 -8.85
CA SER A 38 -8.06 -6.89 -9.73
C SER A 38 -7.57 -7.29 -11.11
N THR A 39 -6.66 -8.27 -11.19
CA THR A 39 -6.11 -8.78 -12.46
C THR A 39 -7.17 -9.54 -13.26
N ILE A 40 -7.99 -10.36 -12.58
CA ILE A 40 -9.13 -11.05 -13.20
C ILE A 40 -10.13 -10.04 -13.77
N VAL A 41 -10.44 -8.96 -13.04
CA VAL A 41 -11.34 -7.91 -13.51
C VAL A 41 -10.81 -7.20 -14.75
N LEU A 42 -9.49 -6.94 -14.82
CA LEU A 42 -8.88 -6.32 -16.00
C LEU A 42 -8.86 -7.24 -17.23
N TYR A 43 -8.81 -8.56 -17.02
CA TYR A 43 -8.85 -9.57 -18.07
C TYR A 43 -10.21 -9.59 -18.79
N PHE A 44 -11.30 -9.43 -18.05
CA PHE A 44 -12.63 -9.37 -18.64
C PHE A 44 -12.98 -7.99 -19.21
N SER A 45 -13.74 -7.99 -20.31
CA SER A 45 -14.22 -6.76 -20.97
C SER A 45 -15.52 -6.26 -20.35
N VAL A 46 -15.46 -5.85 -19.08
CA VAL A 46 -16.61 -5.26 -18.36
C VAL A 46 -16.58 -3.73 -18.40
N PRO A 47 -17.75 -3.05 -18.35
CA PRO A 47 -17.80 -1.60 -18.19
C PRO A 47 -17.04 -1.16 -16.93
N LEU A 48 -16.31 -0.04 -17.03
CA LEU A 48 -15.55 0.55 -15.92
C LEU A 48 -14.49 -0.38 -15.28
N LYS A 49 -13.98 -1.39 -16.02
CA LYS A 49 -13.02 -2.38 -15.49
C LYS A 49 -11.82 -1.77 -14.76
N ASN A 50 -11.28 -0.64 -15.24
CA ASN A 50 -10.13 0.03 -14.62
C ASN A 50 -10.48 0.55 -13.21
N ILE A 51 -11.65 1.17 -13.06
CA ILE A 51 -12.13 1.66 -11.76
C ILE A 51 -12.38 0.49 -10.82
N LEU A 52 -13.07 -0.55 -11.31
CA LEU A 52 -13.36 -1.75 -10.52
C LEU A 52 -12.08 -2.44 -10.05
N ALA A 53 -11.09 -2.60 -10.93
CA ALA A 53 -9.82 -3.24 -10.59
C ALA A 53 -9.05 -2.48 -9.50
N VAL A 54 -9.03 -1.15 -9.58
CA VAL A 54 -8.42 -0.28 -8.56
C VAL A 54 -9.19 -0.38 -7.23
N LEU A 55 -10.53 -0.35 -7.27
CA LEU A 55 -11.35 -0.52 -6.07
C LEU A 55 -11.12 -1.88 -5.41
N PHE A 56 -11.09 -2.97 -6.17
CA PHE A 56 -10.83 -4.30 -5.64
C PHE A 56 -9.44 -4.42 -5.02
N LEU A 57 -8.42 -3.79 -5.62
CA LEU A 57 -7.07 -3.81 -5.06
C LEU A 57 -7.07 -3.15 -3.69
N TYR A 58 -7.58 -1.91 -3.62
CA TYR A 58 -7.59 -1.12 -2.40
C TYR A 58 -8.50 -1.68 -1.31
N PHE A 59 -9.63 -2.29 -1.68
CA PHE A 59 -10.48 -3.03 -0.74
C PHE A 59 -9.74 -4.23 -0.16
N THR A 60 -9.03 -4.99 -1.00
CA THR A 60 -8.28 -6.19 -0.58
C THR A 60 -7.15 -5.84 0.38
N ILE A 61 -6.38 -4.78 0.11
CA ILE A 61 -5.27 -4.34 0.98
C ILE A 61 -5.70 -3.39 2.10
N GLY A 62 -7.00 -3.07 2.22
CA GLY A 62 -7.51 -2.21 3.30
C GLY A 62 -7.03 -0.76 3.25
N LEU A 63 -6.84 -0.19 2.05
CA LEU A 63 -6.38 1.19 1.82
C LEU A 63 -4.96 1.53 2.34
N LEU A 64 -4.19 0.56 2.83
CA LEU A 64 -2.88 0.81 3.48
C LEU A 64 -1.92 1.66 2.63
N HIS A 65 -1.89 1.46 1.31
CA HIS A 65 -1.05 2.27 0.42
C HIS A 65 -1.55 3.72 0.28
N LEU A 66 -2.86 3.96 0.28
CA LEU A 66 -3.43 5.30 0.18
C LEU A 66 -3.27 6.06 1.49
N ASP A 67 -3.41 5.37 2.62
CA ASP A 67 -3.17 5.89 3.96
C ASP A 67 -1.73 6.41 4.10
N GLY A 68 -0.75 5.55 3.80
CA GLY A 68 0.66 5.95 3.82
C GLY A 68 1.02 7.06 2.81
N LEU A 69 0.34 7.12 1.66
CA LEU A 69 0.49 8.21 0.70
C LEU A 69 -0.06 9.53 1.26
N ALA A 70 -1.23 9.49 1.90
CA ALA A 70 -1.87 10.66 2.49
C ALA A 70 -1.02 11.23 3.63
N ASP A 71 -0.60 10.38 4.57
CA ASP A 71 0.29 10.75 5.67
C ASP A 71 1.58 11.38 5.16
N TRP A 72 2.22 10.73 4.17
CA TRP A 72 3.45 11.22 3.58
C TRP A 72 3.28 12.58 2.92
N ALA A 73 2.18 12.78 2.19
CA ALA A 73 1.86 14.03 1.51
C ALA A 73 1.57 15.18 2.51
N ASP A 74 0.84 14.90 3.59
CA ASP A 74 0.61 15.88 4.65
C ASP A 74 1.93 16.23 5.37
N GLY A 75 2.75 15.22 5.67
CA GLY A 75 4.06 15.41 6.29
C GLY A 75 5.03 16.23 5.44
N ILE A 76 5.10 16.00 4.14
CA ILE A 76 6.05 16.70 3.26
C ILE A 76 5.63 18.16 3.01
N MET A 77 4.32 18.44 2.97
CA MET A 77 3.77 19.78 2.71
C MET A 77 3.96 20.74 3.89
N VAL A 78 4.13 20.21 5.11
CA VAL A 78 4.46 21.03 6.28
C VAL A 78 5.86 21.64 6.14
N LYS A 79 5.94 22.96 6.29
CA LYS A 79 7.21 23.70 6.35
C LYS A 79 7.84 23.59 7.74
N GLY A 80 9.16 23.44 7.78
CA GLY A 80 9.94 23.44 9.02
C GLY A 80 10.79 22.20 9.20
N ASP A 81 11.02 21.86 10.47
CA ASP A 81 11.89 20.79 10.93
C ASP A 81 11.27 19.39 10.80
N ARG A 82 12.11 18.37 10.96
CA ARG A 82 11.72 16.96 10.84
C ARG A 82 10.61 16.56 11.83
N GLU A 83 10.62 17.13 13.03
CA GLU A 83 9.66 16.79 14.08
C GLU A 83 8.24 17.21 13.71
N ARG A 84 8.05 18.42 13.14
CA ARG A 84 6.75 18.88 12.66
C ARG A 84 6.21 18.03 11.52
N LYS A 85 7.08 17.62 10.59
CA LYS A 85 6.70 16.73 9.48
C LYS A 85 6.21 15.38 9.99
N ILE A 86 6.93 14.78 10.94
CA ILE A 86 6.52 13.50 11.57
C ILE A 86 5.22 13.68 12.35
N LYS A 87 5.04 14.81 13.03
CA LYS A 87 3.80 15.10 13.76
C LYS A 87 2.60 15.14 12.80
N ALA A 88 2.74 15.75 11.63
CA ALA A 88 1.69 15.79 10.61
C ALA A 88 1.38 14.41 10.02
N MET A 89 2.39 13.56 9.77
CA MET A 89 2.20 12.17 9.36
C MET A 89 1.47 11.30 10.41
N LYS A 90 1.35 11.78 11.65
CA LYS A 90 0.71 11.06 12.77
C LYS A 90 -0.60 11.72 13.20
N ASP A 91 -1.03 12.76 12.51
CA ASP A 91 -2.33 13.37 12.78
C ASP A 91 -3.43 12.40 12.38
N LEU A 92 -4.49 12.33 13.17
CA LEU A 92 -5.66 11.51 12.85
C LEU A 92 -6.52 12.17 11.77
N ASN A 93 -6.34 13.47 11.55
CA ASN A 93 -7.04 14.21 10.50
C ASN A 93 -6.17 14.29 9.24
N THR A 94 -6.73 13.87 8.12
CA THR A 94 -6.09 14.03 6.82
C THR A 94 -6.16 15.49 6.36
N GLY A 95 -5.03 16.05 5.93
CA GLY A 95 -4.93 17.38 5.36
C GLY A 95 -5.30 17.43 3.88
N ILE A 96 -5.38 18.65 3.34
CA ILE A 96 -5.68 18.88 1.92
C ILE A 96 -4.58 18.27 1.02
N ALA A 97 -3.34 18.22 1.49
CA ALA A 97 -2.24 17.64 0.72
C ALA A 97 -2.40 16.12 0.58
N GLY A 98 -2.76 15.42 1.67
CA GLY A 98 -3.08 14.00 1.66
C GLY A 98 -4.24 13.66 0.73
N ILE A 99 -5.35 14.39 0.84
CA ILE A 99 -6.52 14.21 -0.04
C ILE A 99 -6.13 14.43 -1.51
N PHE A 100 -5.42 15.53 -1.80
CA PHE A 100 -5.00 15.86 -3.16
C PHE A 100 -4.11 14.77 -3.75
N ALA A 101 -3.12 14.28 -3.00
CA ALA A 101 -2.22 13.22 -3.44
C ALA A 101 -2.97 11.92 -3.76
N VAL A 102 -3.89 11.50 -2.88
CA VAL A 102 -4.73 10.31 -3.10
C VAL A 102 -5.57 10.45 -4.36
N VAL A 103 -6.26 11.58 -4.54
CA VAL A 103 -7.12 11.81 -5.73
C VAL A 103 -6.29 11.79 -7.01
N MET A 104 -5.13 12.46 -7.03
CA MET A 104 -4.26 12.46 -8.22
C MET A 104 -3.73 11.07 -8.55
N VAL A 105 -3.29 10.30 -7.56
CA VAL A 105 -2.78 8.93 -7.78
C VAL A 105 -3.88 8.00 -8.29
N LEU A 106 -5.10 8.10 -7.75
CA LEU A 106 -6.24 7.30 -8.24
C LEU A 106 -6.56 7.62 -9.71
N PHE A 107 -6.58 8.91 -10.10
CA PHE A 107 -6.80 9.28 -11.49
C PHE A 107 -5.69 8.78 -12.41
N ILE A 108 -4.43 8.92 -12.01
CA ILE A 108 -3.28 8.43 -12.78
C ILE A 108 -3.39 6.91 -12.95
N GLN A 109 -3.72 6.17 -11.90
CA GLN A 109 -3.87 4.71 -11.96
C GLN A 109 -4.98 4.30 -12.94
N VAL A 110 -6.19 4.86 -12.78
CA VAL A 110 -7.34 4.52 -13.64
C VAL A 110 -7.06 4.88 -15.10
N TYR A 111 -6.46 6.04 -15.36
CA TYR A 111 -6.10 6.49 -16.70
C TYR A 111 -5.02 5.60 -17.34
N SER A 112 -3.95 5.31 -16.60
CA SER A 112 -2.82 4.52 -17.09
C SER A 112 -3.22 3.09 -17.46
N LEU A 113 -4.18 2.49 -16.74
CA LEU A 113 -4.69 1.15 -17.03
C LEU A 113 -5.38 1.04 -18.39
N SER A 114 -5.80 2.15 -19.00
CA SER A 114 -6.34 2.16 -20.37
C SER A 114 -5.29 1.80 -21.43
N TYR A 115 -4.00 1.97 -21.11
CA TYR A 115 -2.87 1.73 -22.02
C TYR A 115 -1.99 0.57 -21.56
N ALA A 116 -2.37 -0.10 -20.47
CA ALA A 116 -1.56 -1.14 -19.84
C ALA A 116 -2.15 -2.53 -20.10
N PRO A 117 -1.32 -3.59 -20.12
CA PRO A 117 -1.83 -4.96 -20.22
C PRO A 117 -2.64 -5.34 -18.98
N PHE A 118 -3.49 -6.36 -19.09
CA PHE A 118 -4.37 -6.80 -17.99
C PHE A 118 -3.61 -7.21 -16.71
N TYR A 119 -2.35 -7.64 -16.83
CA TYR A 119 -1.48 -8.02 -15.71
C TYR A 119 -0.70 -6.84 -15.11
N ALA A 120 -0.95 -5.59 -15.53
CA ALA A 120 -0.21 -4.43 -15.05
C ALA A 120 -0.35 -4.19 -13.54
N LEU A 121 -1.53 -4.40 -12.97
CA LEU A 121 -1.73 -4.27 -11.51
C LEU A 121 -0.99 -5.34 -10.72
N PHE A 122 -0.85 -6.57 -11.25
CA PHE A 122 -0.04 -7.61 -10.63
C PHE A 122 1.44 -7.18 -10.59
N LEU A 123 1.98 -6.66 -11.69
CA LEU A 123 3.36 -6.16 -11.72
C LEU A 123 3.56 -4.96 -10.78
N ALA A 124 2.59 -4.05 -10.72
CA ALA A 124 2.64 -2.90 -9.83
C ALA A 124 2.64 -3.34 -8.35
N GLU A 125 1.79 -4.29 -7.99
CA GLU A 125 1.72 -4.83 -6.64
C GLU A 125 2.98 -5.63 -6.28
N LEU A 126 3.50 -6.44 -7.21
CA LEU A 126 4.77 -7.15 -7.03
C LEU A 126 5.92 -6.16 -6.77
N ASN A 127 6.01 -5.09 -7.57
CA ASN A 127 6.99 -4.02 -7.38
C ASN A 127 6.82 -3.33 -6.02
N SER A 128 5.58 -3.07 -5.59
CA SER A 128 5.30 -2.51 -4.25
C SER A 128 5.89 -3.38 -3.14
N LYS A 129 5.69 -4.71 -3.20
CA LYS A 129 6.22 -5.64 -2.20
C LYS A 129 7.75 -5.67 -2.18
N TYR A 130 8.41 -5.62 -3.34
CA TYR A 130 9.86 -5.49 -3.40
C TYR A 130 10.35 -4.14 -2.85
N ALA A 131 9.65 -3.04 -3.16
CA ALA A 131 9.98 -1.72 -2.62
C ALA A 131 9.88 -1.68 -1.09
N MET A 132 8.87 -2.33 -0.50
CA MET A 132 8.75 -2.49 0.95
C MET A 132 9.92 -3.26 1.56
N VAL A 133 10.28 -4.42 0.97
CA VAL A 133 11.43 -5.22 1.43
C VAL A 133 12.73 -4.42 1.32
N LEU A 134 12.93 -3.69 0.22
CA LEU A 134 14.09 -2.83 0.02
C LEU A 134 14.14 -1.71 1.06
N ALA A 135 13.00 -1.09 1.38
CA ALA A 135 12.93 -0.05 2.42
C ALA A 135 13.26 -0.62 3.81
N LEU A 136 12.71 -1.79 4.15
CA LEU A 136 13.01 -2.51 5.39
C LEU A 136 14.50 -2.85 5.52
N ALA A 137 15.16 -3.21 4.41
CA ALA A 137 16.57 -3.59 4.40
C ALA A 137 17.55 -2.40 4.40
N THR A 138 17.14 -1.23 3.88
CA THR A 138 18.08 -0.13 3.59
C THR A 138 17.84 1.16 4.37
N LYS A 139 16.67 1.32 5.01
CA LYS A 139 16.28 2.56 5.68
C LYS A 139 16.20 2.39 7.19
N LYS A 140 16.30 3.52 7.90
CA LYS A 140 16.05 3.60 9.34
C LYS A 140 14.60 4.01 9.57
N PRO A 141 13.94 3.52 10.63
CA PRO A 141 12.55 3.85 10.89
C PRO A 141 12.38 5.34 11.22
N LEU A 142 11.25 5.89 10.78
CA LEU A 142 10.88 7.27 11.07
C LEU A 142 10.15 7.33 12.43
N GLY A 143 10.93 7.24 13.51
CA GLY A 143 10.42 7.19 14.87
C GLY A 143 9.79 5.83 15.22
N LYS A 144 8.97 5.81 16.28
CA LYS A 144 8.24 4.61 16.70
C LYS A 144 6.97 4.44 15.86
N GLY A 145 6.79 3.26 15.26
CA GLY A 145 5.65 2.90 14.40
C GLY A 145 5.82 1.50 13.78
N LEU A 146 4.88 1.08 12.92
CA LEU A 146 4.90 -0.24 12.29
C LEU A 146 6.22 -0.53 11.55
N GLY A 147 6.77 0.44 10.84
CA GLY A 147 8.07 0.27 10.17
C GLY A 147 9.22 -0.04 11.13
N ALA A 148 9.23 0.55 12.33
CA ALA A 148 10.22 0.24 13.36
C ALA A 148 10.08 -1.20 13.85
N TYR A 149 8.83 -1.64 14.09
CA TYR A 149 8.53 -3.00 14.52
C TYR A 149 9.09 -4.07 13.55
N PHE A 150 8.96 -3.87 12.24
CA PHE A 150 9.53 -4.81 11.26
C PHE A 150 11.05 -4.74 11.13
N MET A 151 11.68 -3.59 11.47
CA MET A 151 13.13 -3.35 11.34
C MET A 151 13.96 -3.70 12.59
N GLU A 152 13.41 -3.60 13.81
CA GLU A 152 14.14 -3.77 15.08
C GLU A 152 14.51 -5.23 15.37
N THR A 153 15.65 -5.73 14.87
CA THR A 153 16.06 -7.16 14.96
C THR A 153 16.39 -7.57 16.37
#